data_AF-A0A3B9PAT9-F1
#
_entry.id   AF-A0A3B9PAT9-F1
#
_cell.length_a   1.000
_cell.length_b   1.000
_cell.length_c   1.000
_cell.angle_alpha   90.00
_cell.angle_beta   90.00
_cell.angle_gamma   90.00
#
_symmetry.space_group_name_H-M   'P 1'
#
loop_
_entity.id
_entity.type
_entity.pdbx_description
1 polymer ?
#
loop_
_entity_poly.entity_id
_entity_poly.type
_entity_poly.pdbx_seq_one_letter_code
_entity_poly.pdbx_strand_id
1 'polypeptide(L)'
;DPNRKTPYTMALAELENGGLCSTNAYLANQLFSEAVENGTLEAFKYPIIESEVSFGKSRLDFRLSEGNQACWVEVKSVTYVEDGIGRFPDAPTSRGRKHLGELANLAASGDRASVVFIAQREDALKFAPFEAVDPTFAQTLREVNAKGVEVHAYGCQVSTEGIEINRELSVDF
;
A
#
# COMPACT_ATOMS: atom_id res chain seq x y z
N ASP A 1 -0.85 -17.97 -18.74
CA ASP A 1 -0.17 -17.92 -20.05
C ASP A 1 0.55 -19.24 -20.29
N PRO A 2 0.06 -20.06 -21.23
CA PRO A 2 0.65 -21.37 -21.56
C PRO A 2 2.05 -21.27 -22.20
N ASN A 3 2.49 -20.09 -22.63
CA ASN A 3 3.81 -19.87 -23.21
C ASN A 3 4.89 -19.49 -22.18
N ARG A 4 4.55 -19.41 -20.89
CA ARG A 4 5.52 -19.05 -19.84
C ARG A 4 6.56 -20.16 -19.66
N LYS A 5 7.82 -19.75 -19.51
CA LYS A 5 8.93 -20.65 -19.18
C LYS A 5 8.74 -21.38 -17.83
N THR A 6 8.05 -20.74 -16.89
CA THR A 6 7.67 -21.33 -15.59
C THR A 6 6.15 -21.52 -15.55
N PRO A 7 5.64 -22.76 -15.49
CA PRO A 7 4.20 -23.03 -15.56
C PRO A 7 3.45 -22.63 -14.28
N TYR A 8 4.16 -22.46 -13.16
CA TYR A 8 3.58 -22.11 -11.88
C TYR A 8 4.10 -20.75 -11.38
N THR A 9 3.27 -20.09 -10.57
CA THR A 9 3.64 -18.89 -9.81
C THR A 9 3.46 -19.22 -8.33
N MET A 10 4.45 -18.92 -7.50
CA MET A 10 4.28 -18.97 -6.05
C MET A 10 3.29 -17.86 -5.66
N ALA A 11 2.16 -18.25 -5.08
CA ALA A 11 1.09 -17.33 -4.69
C ALA A 11 1.10 -17.05 -3.19
N LEU A 12 1.26 -18.10 -2.40
CA LEU A 12 1.15 -18.07 -0.94
C LEU A 12 2.38 -18.76 -0.34
N ALA A 13 2.83 -18.26 0.80
CA ALA A 13 3.79 -18.91 1.68
C ALA A 13 3.15 -19.12 3.05
N GLU A 14 3.39 -20.30 3.63
CA GLU A 14 3.03 -20.57 5.03
C GLU A 14 4.04 -19.90 5.94
N LEU A 15 3.54 -19.26 7.01
CA LEU A 15 4.37 -18.59 8.01
C LEU A 15 4.79 -19.57 9.10
N GLU A 16 5.97 -19.36 9.70
CA GLU A 16 6.50 -20.26 10.74
C GLU A 16 5.55 -20.44 11.94
N ASN A 17 4.79 -19.39 12.27
CA ASN A 17 3.83 -19.38 13.38
C ASN A 17 2.39 -19.72 12.94
N GLY A 18 2.22 -20.22 11.72
CA GLY A 18 0.92 -20.49 11.09
C GLY A 18 0.34 -19.26 10.37
N GLY A 19 -0.63 -19.52 9.51
CA GLY A 19 -1.22 -18.53 8.61
C GLY A 19 -0.46 -18.40 7.28
N LEU A 20 -0.98 -17.54 6.42
CA LEU A 20 -0.51 -17.41 5.04
C LEU A 20 -0.08 -15.97 4.75
N CYS A 21 0.93 -15.84 3.90
CA CYS A 21 1.36 -14.59 3.30
C CYS A 21 1.24 -14.68 1.79
N SER A 22 0.59 -13.71 1.17
CA SER A 22 0.69 -13.53 -0.28
C SER A 22 2.11 -13.17 -0.65
N THR A 23 2.67 -13.90 -1.60
CA THR A 23 3.99 -13.60 -2.16
C THR A 23 3.91 -12.68 -3.37
N ASN A 24 2.69 -12.26 -3.75
CA ASN A 24 2.44 -11.43 -4.92
C ASN A 24 2.25 -9.96 -4.54
N ALA A 25 3.33 -9.18 -4.60
CA ALA A 25 3.29 -7.75 -4.30
C ALA A 25 2.35 -6.94 -5.23
N TYR A 26 2.12 -7.40 -6.47
CA TYR A 26 1.22 -6.72 -7.41
C TYR A 26 -0.25 -6.80 -7.02
N LEU A 27 -0.61 -7.76 -6.17
CA LEU A 27 -1.99 -7.96 -5.74
C LEU A 27 -2.48 -6.82 -4.83
N ALA A 28 -1.57 -6.07 -4.18
CA ALA A 28 -1.93 -4.96 -3.31
C ALA A 28 -2.79 -3.90 -4.01
N ASN A 29 -2.47 -3.54 -5.27
CA ASN A 29 -3.26 -2.56 -6.03
C ASN A 29 -4.67 -3.10 -6.32
N GLN A 30 -4.77 -4.37 -6.71
CA GLN A 30 -6.08 -4.99 -6.97
C GLN A 30 -6.92 -5.05 -5.69
N LEU A 31 -6.34 -5.48 -4.57
CA LEU A 31 -7.01 -5.51 -3.27
C LEU A 31 -7.48 -4.13 -2.83
N PHE A 32 -6.65 -3.09 -3.05
CA PHE A 32 -7.05 -1.72 -2.77
C PHE A 32 -8.26 -1.31 -3.61
N SER A 33 -8.21 -1.52 -4.93
CA SER A 33 -9.31 -1.16 -5.84
C SER A 33 -10.61 -1.88 -5.46
N GLU A 34 -10.56 -3.19 -5.26
CA GLU A 34 -11.72 -3.99 -4.84
C GLU A 34 -12.29 -3.50 -3.50
N ALA A 35 -11.43 -3.15 -2.54
CA ALA A 35 -11.84 -2.67 -1.23
C ALA A 35 -12.49 -1.27 -1.31
N VAL A 36 -12.02 -0.39 -2.19
CA VAL A 36 -12.63 0.91 -2.50
C VAL A 36 -13.99 0.72 -3.18
N GLU A 37 -14.07 -0.12 -4.21
CA GLU A 37 -15.31 -0.41 -4.95
C GLU A 37 -16.40 -0.97 -4.04
N ASN A 38 -16.02 -1.85 -3.11
CA ASN A 38 -16.92 -2.45 -2.14
C ASN A 38 -17.25 -1.52 -0.95
N GLY A 39 -16.64 -0.33 -0.88
CA GLY A 39 -16.86 0.63 0.20
C GLY A 39 -16.35 0.17 1.57
N THR A 40 -15.41 -0.79 1.60
CA THR A 40 -14.85 -1.35 2.83
C THR A 40 -13.80 -0.46 3.48
N LEU A 41 -13.15 0.42 2.69
CA LEU A 41 -12.20 1.39 3.19
C LEU A 41 -12.90 2.71 3.49
N GLU A 42 -13.20 2.97 4.77
CA GLU A 42 -13.91 4.18 5.21
C GLU A 42 -13.24 5.48 4.73
N ALA A 43 -11.90 5.49 4.66
CA ALA A 43 -11.12 6.62 4.19
C ALA A 43 -11.26 6.89 2.68
N PHE A 44 -11.79 5.96 1.88
CA PHE A 44 -11.77 6.02 0.41
C PHE A 44 -13.14 5.74 -0.19
N LYS A 45 -14.13 6.57 0.12
CA LYS A 45 -15.49 6.49 -0.47
C LYS A 45 -15.57 7.39 -1.70
N TYR A 46 -15.23 6.86 -2.86
CA TYR A 46 -15.25 7.59 -4.13
C TYR A 46 -15.98 6.80 -5.22
N PRO A 47 -16.82 7.46 -6.05
CA PRO A 47 -17.54 6.80 -7.14
C PRO A 47 -16.68 6.56 -8.40
N ILE A 48 -15.56 7.27 -8.54
CA ILE A 48 -14.67 7.17 -9.71
C ILE A 48 -13.29 6.72 -9.23
N ILE A 49 -12.79 5.65 -9.85
CA ILE A 49 -11.46 5.06 -9.61
C ILE A 49 -10.72 5.03 -10.96
N GLU A 50 -9.64 5.79 -11.05
CA GLU A 50 -8.72 5.74 -12.18
C GLU A 50 -7.42 5.08 -11.70
N SER A 51 -6.91 4.09 -12.42
CA SER A 51 -5.65 3.41 -12.10
C SER A 51 -4.51 3.87 -13.01
N GLU A 52 -3.27 3.71 -12.56
CA GLU A 52 -2.06 3.95 -13.36
C GLU A 52 -1.99 5.38 -13.93
N VAL A 53 -2.36 6.37 -13.11
CA VAL A 53 -2.55 7.76 -13.52
C VAL A 53 -1.23 8.53 -13.54
N SER A 54 -0.95 9.20 -14.65
CA SER A 54 0.29 9.96 -14.81
C SER A 54 0.21 11.31 -14.10
N PHE A 55 1.25 11.64 -13.31
CA PHE A 55 1.42 12.94 -12.68
C PHE A 55 2.87 13.40 -12.79
N GLY A 56 3.09 14.56 -13.42
CA GLY A 56 4.44 15.07 -13.69
C GLY A 56 5.29 14.09 -14.50
N LYS A 57 6.32 13.51 -13.87
CA LYS A 57 7.26 12.54 -14.47
C LYS A 57 7.12 11.13 -13.89
N SER A 58 6.00 10.85 -13.25
CA SER A 58 5.73 9.57 -12.62
C SER A 58 4.30 9.15 -12.87
N ARG A 59 4.00 7.97 -12.36
CA ARG A 59 2.70 7.36 -12.41
C ARG A 59 2.39 6.88 -11.00
N LEU A 60 1.27 7.37 -10.48
CA LEU A 60 0.73 6.96 -9.19
C LEU A 60 -0.30 5.85 -9.43
N ASP A 61 -0.48 5.01 -8.42
CA ASP A 61 -1.33 3.83 -8.56
C ASP A 61 -2.79 4.19 -8.83
N PHE A 62 -3.34 5.19 -8.12
CA PHE A 62 -4.74 5.60 -8.29
C PHE A 62 -4.98 7.11 -8.19
N ARG A 63 -6.03 7.54 -8.89
CA ARG A 63 -6.74 8.80 -8.65
C ARG A 63 -8.21 8.48 -8.40
N LEU A 64 -8.67 8.75 -7.19
CA LEU A 64 -10.06 8.61 -6.77
C LEU A 64 -10.75 9.97 -6.86
N SER A 65 -11.99 10.06 -7.34
CA SER A 65 -12.65 11.36 -7.44
C SER A 65 -14.18 11.34 -7.30
N GLU A 66 -14.70 12.45 -6.80
CA GLU A 66 -16.12 12.80 -6.78
C GLU A 66 -16.27 14.30 -7.11
N GLY A 67 -16.80 14.62 -8.29
CA GLY A 67 -16.89 16.00 -8.76
C GLY A 67 -15.51 16.67 -8.84
N ASN A 68 -15.31 17.75 -8.09
CA ASN A 68 -14.05 18.52 -8.05
C ASN A 68 -13.08 18.02 -6.98
N GLN A 69 -13.46 17.03 -6.16
CA GLN A 69 -12.59 16.47 -5.14
C GLN A 69 -11.81 15.30 -5.72
N ALA A 70 -10.50 15.29 -5.51
CA ALA A 70 -9.62 14.19 -5.91
C ALA A 70 -8.77 13.72 -4.73
N CYS A 71 -8.54 12.40 -4.66
CA CYS A 71 -7.61 11.75 -3.77
C CYS A 71 -6.63 10.92 -4.59
N TRP A 72 -5.35 11.28 -4.53
CA TRP A 72 -4.27 10.55 -5.19
C TRP A 72 -3.71 9.52 -4.24
N VAL A 73 -3.57 8.27 -4.69
CA VAL A 73 -3.16 7.16 -3.84
C VAL A 73 -1.97 6.43 -4.45
N GLU A 74 -0.97 6.20 -3.61
CA GLU A 74 0.12 5.26 -3.88
C GLU A 74 0.02 4.07 -2.92
N VAL A 75 0.00 2.85 -3.47
CA VAL A 75 -0.11 1.61 -2.73
C VAL A 75 1.27 0.95 -2.57
N LYS A 76 1.49 0.35 -1.40
CA LYS A 76 2.72 -0.38 -1.05
C LYS A 76 2.35 -1.73 -0.46
N SER A 77 2.92 -2.79 -1.01
CA SER A 77 2.80 -4.12 -0.42
C SER A 77 3.75 -4.27 0.76
N VAL A 78 3.23 -4.78 1.87
CA VAL A 78 3.99 -5.11 3.09
C VAL A 78 4.01 -6.63 3.23
N THR A 79 5.18 -7.23 3.07
CA THR A 79 5.39 -8.68 3.20
C THR A 79 6.27 -9.05 4.39
N TYR A 80 7.05 -8.09 4.90
CA TYR A 80 7.88 -8.28 6.08
C TYR A 80 7.12 -7.89 7.36
N VAL A 81 7.06 -8.81 8.31
CA VAL A 81 6.49 -8.61 9.64
C VAL A 81 7.47 -9.14 10.67
N GLU A 82 7.70 -8.36 11.72
CA GLU A 82 8.53 -8.71 12.88
C GLU A 82 7.77 -8.28 14.13
N ASP A 83 7.59 -9.20 15.09
CA ASP A 83 6.87 -8.96 16.35
C ASP A 83 5.47 -8.32 16.16
N GLY A 84 4.75 -8.74 15.13
CA GLY A 84 3.43 -8.21 14.77
C GLY A 84 3.45 -6.83 14.10
N ILE A 85 4.63 -6.30 13.77
CA ILE A 85 4.82 -5.02 13.11
C ILE A 85 5.12 -5.26 11.63
N GLY A 86 4.18 -4.89 10.77
CA GLY A 86 4.43 -4.79 9.34
C GLY A 86 5.43 -3.68 9.04
N ARG A 87 6.49 -3.99 8.30
CA ARG A 87 7.57 -3.06 7.98
C ARG A 87 7.67 -2.80 6.49
N PHE A 88 7.96 -1.56 6.14
CA PHE A 88 8.33 -1.19 4.78
C PHE A 88 9.41 -0.09 4.76
N PRO A 89 10.41 -0.16 3.85
CA PRO A 89 10.60 -1.21 2.85
C PRO A 89 11.42 -2.39 3.40
N ASP A 90 11.44 -3.52 2.67
CA ASP A 90 12.30 -4.68 2.93
C ASP A 90 13.70 -4.56 2.27
N ALA A 91 13.87 -3.57 1.38
CA ALA A 91 15.15 -3.13 0.84
C ALA A 91 15.14 -1.60 0.56
N PRO A 92 16.31 -0.91 0.56
CA PRO A 92 16.36 0.52 0.25
C PRO A 92 15.66 0.89 -1.06
N THR A 93 14.82 1.93 -1.05
CA THR A 93 13.95 2.29 -2.18
C THR A 93 13.96 3.77 -2.53
N SER A 94 14.76 4.14 -3.55
CA SER A 94 14.74 5.49 -4.11
C SER A 94 13.43 5.81 -4.83
N ARG A 95 12.81 4.82 -5.47
CA ARG A 95 11.52 4.98 -6.17
C ARG A 95 10.39 5.29 -5.19
N GLY A 96 10.33 4.60 -4.05
CA GLY A 96 9.34 4.88 -3.01
C GLY A 96 9.45 6.32 -2.51
N ARG A 97 10.67 6.80 -2.24
CA ARG A 97 10.90 8.19 -1.83
C ARG A 97 10.46 9.21 -2.89
N LYS A 98 10.69 8.93 -4.17
CA LYS A 98 10.24 9.79 -5.28
C LYS A 98 8.71 9.94 -5.27
N HIS A 99 7.98 8.84 -5.14
CA HIS A 99 6.52 8.86 -5.12
C HIS A 99 5.97 9.57 -3.88
N LEU A 100 6.60 9.41 -2.70
CA LEU A 100 6.24 10.21 -1.51
C LEU A 100 6.38 11.72 -1.76
N GLY A 101 7.45 12.14 -2.46
CA GLY A 101 7.64 13.54 -2.85
C GLY A 101 6.55 14.05 -3.80
N GLU A 102 6.04 13.21 -4.69
CA GLU A 102 4.93 13.56 -5.60
C GLU A 102 3.61 13.71 -4.86
N LEU A 103 3.32 12.80 -3.93
CA LEU A 103 2.17 12.94 -3.04
C LEU A 103 2.24 14.23 -2.21
N ALA A 104 3.42 14.60 -1.70
CA ALA A 104 3.60 15.85 -0.98
C ALA A 104 3.35 17.09 -1.84
N ASN A 105 3.73 17.06 -3.12
CA ASN A 105 3.42 18.14 -4.06
C ASN A 105 1.91 18.26 -4.32
N LEU A 106 1.21 17.11 -4.42
CA LEU A 106 -0.24 17.07 -4.58
C LEU A 106 -0.96 17.63 -3.35
N ALA A 107 -0.57 17.18 -2.15
CA ALA A 107 -1.06 17.72 -0.88
C ALA A 107 -0.85 19.25 -0.79
N ALA A 108 0.34 19.73 -1.17
CA ALA A 108 0.63 21.17 -1.19
C ALA A 108 -0.20 21.97 -2.21
N SER A 109 -0.68 21.32 -3.28
CA SER A 109 -1.58 21.94 -4.26
C SER A 109 -3.06 21.92 -3.86
N GLY A 110 -3.39 21.33 -2.71
CA GLY A 110 -4.75 21.27 -2.15
C GLY A 110 -5.53 20.01 -2.52
N ASP A 111 -4.96 19.11 -3.32
CA ASP A 111 -5.52 17.77 -3.53
C ASP A 111 -5.28 16.89 -2.30
N ARG A 112 -6.19 15.95 -2.03
CA ARG A 112 -5.92 14.91 -1.03
C ARG A 112 -4.90 13.93 -1.60
N ALA A 113 -3.92 13.52 -0.80
CA ALA A 113 -2.89 12.57 -1.22
C ALA A 113 -2.66 11.56 -0.10
N SER A 114 -2.58 10.27 -0.45
CA SER A 114 -2.44 9.18 0.50
C SER A 114 -1.41 8.17 0.04
N VAL A 115 -0.64 7.64 0.98
CA VAL A 115 0.14 6.41 0.79
C VAL A 115 -0.48 5.32 1.64
N VAL A 116 -0.72 4.15 1.03
CA VAL A 116 -1.46 3.04 1.61
C VAL A 116 -0.57 1.80 1.67
N PHE A 117 -0.33 1.29 2.86
CA PHE A 117 0.46 0.07 3.09
C PHE A 117 -0.47 -1.13 3.30
N ILE A 118 -0.37 -2.15 2.47
CA ILE A 118 -1.23 -3.34 2.53
C ILE A 118 -0.38 -4.53 2.95
N ALA A 119 -0.57 -4.99 4.18
CA ALA A 119 -0.01 -6.23 4.69
C ALA A 119 -0.85 -7.41 4.20
N GLN A 120 -0.35 -8.11 3.18
CA GLN A 120 -1.03 -9.28 2.59
C GLN A 120 -0.78 -10.55 3.43
N ARG A 121 -0.93 -10.43 4.75
CA ARG A 121 -0.74 -11.46 5.77
C ARG A 121 -1.47 -11.08 7.07
N GLU A 122 -1.86 -12.08 7.84
CA GLU A 122 -2.75 -11.90 9.00
C GLU A 122 -2.04 -11.50 10.30
N ASP A 123 -0.75 -11.77 10.42
CA ASP A 123 0.04 -11.52 11.64
C ASP A 123 0.57 -10.08 11.76
N ALA A 124 0.29 -9.20 10.78
CA ALA A 124 0.50 -7.76 10.94
C ALA A 124 -0.61 -7.15 11.81
N LEU A 125 -0.23 -6.63 12.98
CA LEU A 125 -1.12 -5.97 13.95
C LEU A 125 -1.03 -4.45 13.88
N LYS A 126 0.12 -3.94 13.45
CA LYS A 126 0.40 -2.52 13.23
C LYS A 126 1.44 -2.34 12.13
N PHE A 127 1.64 -1.12 11.67
CA PHE A 127 2.61 -0.77 10.65
C PHE A 127 3.62 0.26 11.17
N ALA A 128 4.89 0.10 10.80
CA ALA A 128 5.92 1.12 11.00
C ALA A 128 6.92 1.13 9.84
N PRO A 129 7.51 2.28 9.47
CA PRO A 129 8.58 2.29 8.47
C PRO A 129 9.80 1.51 8.98
N PHE A 130 10.50 0.82 8.07
CA PHE A 130 11.66 0.01 8.43
C PHE A 130 12.94 0.85 8.46
N GLU A 131 13.11 1.63 9.53
CA GLU A 131 14.23 2.57 9.66
C GLU A 131 15.61 1.90 9.60
N ALA A 132 15.75 0.66 10.08
CA ALA A 132 17.00 -0.09 9.99
C ALA A 132 17.40 -0.46 8.54
N VAL A 133 16.42 -0.55 7.62
CA VAL A 133 16.64 -0.90 6.21
C VAL A 133 16.79 0.36 5.35
N ASP A 134 15.90 1.34 5.50
CA ASP A 134 15.98 2.60 4.76
C ASP A 134 15.61 3.78 5.68
N PRO A 135 16.59 4.33 6.44
CA PRO A 135 16.32 5.44 7.34
C PRO A 135 15.90 6.71 6.59
N THR A 136 16.33 6.87 5.33
CA THR A 136 15.93 7.99 4.50
C THR A 136 14.46 7.88 4.07
N PHE A 137 13.98 6.67 3.74
CA PHE A 137 12.56 6.45 3.48
C PHE A 137 11.71 6.72 4.72
N ALA A 138 12.10 6.20 5.89
CA ALA A 138 11.39 6.44 7.14
C ALA A 138 11.28 7.95 7.46
N GLN A 139 12.38 8.67 7.32
CA GLN A 139 12.41 10.12 7.49
C GLN A 139 11.53 10.84 6.45
N THR A 140 11.59 10.44 5.17
CA THR A 140 10.75 11.03 4.12
C THR A 140 9.27 10.81 4.41
N LEU A 141 8.88 9.61 4.87
CA LEU A 141 7.50 9.30 5.22
C LEU A 141 6.98 10.21 6.36
N ARG A 142 7.79 10.40 7.41
CA ARG A 142 7.49 11.35 8.51
C ARG A 142 7.30 12.78 7.98
N GLU A 143 8.18 13.22 7.09
CA GLU A 143 8.15 14.58 6.53
C GLU A 143 6.94 14.84 5.62
N VAL A 144 6.57 13.88 4.76
CA VAL A 144 5.41 14.07 3.87
C VAL A 144 4.10 13.96 4.64
N ASN A 145 4.05 13.13 5.69
CA ASN A 145 2.90 13.10 6.60
C ASN A 145 2.69 14.45 7.30
N ALA A 146 3.77 15.05 7.80
CA ALA A 146 3.71 16.41 8.37
C ALA A 146 3.29 17.50 7.35
N LYS A 147 3.38 17.21 6.04
CA LYS A 147 2.95 18.10 4.95
C LYS A 147 1.53 17.78 4.43
N GLY A 148 0.80 16.89 5.10
CA GLY A 148 -0.59 16.58 4.78
C GLY A 148 -0.80 15.38 3.85
N VAL A 149 0.24 14.59 3.57
CA VAL A 149 0.04 13.27 2.95
C VAL A 149 -0.49 12.31 4.00
N GLU A 150 -1.64 11.73 3.76
CA GLU A 150 -2.22 10.76 4.70
C GLU A 150 -1.51 9.42 4.59
N VAL A 151 -1.23 8.79 5.72
CA VAL A 151 -0.59 7.47 5.78
C VAL A 151 -1.58 6.47 6.36
N HIS A 152 -1.96 5.49 5.55
CA HIS A 152 -2.89 4.43 5.92
C HIS A 152 -2.18 3.07 5.87
N ALA A 153 -2.58 2.16 6.73
CA ALA A 153 -2.11 0.78 6.69
C ALA A 153 -3.29 -0.18 6.91
N TYR A 154 -3.31 -1.27 6.16
CA TYR A 154 -4.37 -2.27 6.22
C TYR A 154 -3.77 -3.68 6.26
N GLY A 155 -4.43 -4.55 7.01
CA GLY A 155 -4.15 -5.98 7.06
C GLY A 155 -5.16 -6.75 6.21
N CYS A 156 -4.68 -7.82 5.59
CA CYS A 156 -5.53 -8.75 4.87
C CYS A 156 -5.88 -9.99 5.71
N GLN A 157 -7.02 -10.59 5.37
CA GLN A 157 -7.28 -12.02 5.60
C GLN A 157 -6.77 -12.79 4.38
N VAL A 158 -6.10 -13.92 4.60
CA VAL A 158 -5.41 -14.68 3.53
C VAL A 158 -5.75 -16.15 3.66
N SER A 159 -6.44 -16.69 2.66
CA SER A 159 -6.73 -18.12 2.57
C SER A 159 -6.40 -18.67 1.18
N THR A 160 -6.59 -19.98 1.00
CA THR A 160 -6.45 -20.63 -0.31
C THR A 160 -7.59 -20.30 -1.28
N GLU A 161 -8.69 -19.75 -0.76
CA GLU A 161 -9.89 -19.37 -1.52
C GLU A 161 -9.85 -17.91 -1.97
N GLY A 162 -9.17 -17.04 -1.22
CA GLY A 162 -9.10 -15.61 -1.53
C GLY A 162 -8.26 -14.80 -0.56
N ILE A 163 -8.06 -13.53 -0.93
CA ILE A 163 -7.38 -12.52 -0.12
C ILE A 163 -8.26 -11.29 -0.13
N GLU A 164 -8.50 -10.70 1.03
CA GLU A 164 -9.28 -9.47 1.16
C GLU A 164 -8.67 -8.56 2.23
N ILE A 165 -8.79 -7.23 2.03
CA ILE A 165 -8.48 -6.27 3.09
C ILE A 165 -9.62 -6.34 4.11
N ASN A 166 -9.29 -6.57 5.39
CA ASN A 166 -10.32 -6.78 6.42
C ASN A 166 -10.19 -5.86 7.63
N ARG A 167 -9.05 -5.18 7.81
CA ARG A 167 -8.82 -4.33 8.97
C ARG A 167 -7.84 -3.21 8.68
N GLU A 168 -8.06 -2.07 9.33
CA GLU A 168 -7.07 -0.99 9.43
C GLU A 168 -6.05 -1.31 10.52
N LEU A 169 -4.79 -0.96 10.27
CA LEU A 169 -3.67 -1.12 11.18
C LEU A 169 -3.27 0.25 11.71
N SER A 170 -2.89 0.33 12.99
CA SER A 170 -2.28 1.56 13.50
C SER A 170 -0.94 1.82 12.83
N VAL A 171 -0.65 3.08 12.52
CA VAL A 171 0.62 3.53 11.95
C VAL A 171 1.48 4.15 13.05
N ASP A 172 2.61 3.52 13.34
CA ASP A 172 3.63 4.00 14.27
C ASP A 172 4.80 4.59 13.47
N PHE A 173 5.16 5.85 13.74
CA PHE A 173 6.28 6.54 13.10
C PHE A 173 7.58 6.42 13.88
#